data_AF-A0A2X3ERN8-F1
#
_entry.id   AF-A0A2X3ERN8-F1
#
_cell.length_a   1.000
_cell.length_b   1.000
_cell.length_c   1.000
_cell.angle_alpha   90.00
_cell.angle_beta   90.00
_cell.angle_gamma   90.00
#
_symmetry.space_group_name_H-M   'P 1'
#
loop_
_entity.id
_entity.type
_entity.pdbx_description
1 polymer ?
#
loop_
_entity_poly.entity_id
_entity_poly.type
_entity_poly.pdbx_seq_one_letter_code
_entity_poly.pdbx_strand_id
1 'polypeptide(L)'
;MNHRWLGGMLTNWKTVRQSIKRLKDLETQSQDGTFDKLTKKEALMRTRELDKLENSLGGIKDMGGLPDALFVIDADHEHIAIKEANNLGIPGICYR
;
A
#
# COMPACT_ATOMS: atom_id res chain seq x y z
N MET A 1 -10.96 8.02 -1.60
CA MET A 1 -9.50 7.85 -1.59
C MET A 1 -8.92 8.89 -0.66
N ASN A 2 -8.68 8.54 0.61
CA ASN A 2 -8.24 9.45 1.67
C ASN A 2 -7.50 8.61 2.73
N HIS A 3 -6.33 8.06 2.40
CA HIS A 3 -5.56 7.36 3.42
C HIS A 3 -4.14 7.88 3.50
N ARG A 4 -3.84 8.29 4.73
CA ARG A 4 -2.62 8.92 5.23
C ARG A 4 -1.40 8.07 4.93
N TRP A 5 -0.36 8.71 4.43
CA TRP A 5 0.98 8.12 4.32
C TRP A 5 1.40 7.45 5.64
N LEU A 6 1.61 6.13 5.61
CA LEU A 6 2.18 5.41 6.75
C LEU A 6 3.70 5.59 6.68
N GLY A 7 4.27 6.21 7.71
CA GLY A 7 5.73 6.30 7.83
C GLY A 7 6.38 4.91 7.71
N GLY A 8 7.39 4.80 6.87
CA GLY A 8 8.09 3.59 6.50
C GLY A 8 7.78 3.09 5.08
N MET A 9 6.87 3.75 4.35
CA MET A 9 6.43 3.27 3.03
C MET A 9 7.56 3.24 2.00
N LEU A 10 8.43 4.26 1.97
CA LEU A 10 9.56 4.30 1.04
C LEU A 10 10.85 3.72 1.65
N THR A 11 11.12 4.03 2.92
CA THR A 11 12.35 3.58 3.60
C THR A 11 12.36 2.08 3.87
N ASN A 12 11.19 1.45 4.01
CA ASN A 12 11.03 0.00 4.19
C ASN A 12 10.38 -0.68 2.98
N TRP A 13 10.78 -0.29 1.76
CA TRP A 13 10.22 -0.79 0.51
C TRP A 13 10.21 -2.32 0.39
N LYS A 14 11.24 -3.00 0.92
CA LYS A 14 11.33 -4.47 0.88
C LYS A 14 10.14 -5.12 1.62
N THR A 15 9.74 -4.55 2.76
CA THR A 15 8.60 -5.05 3.54
C THR A 15 7.28 -4.67 2.87
N VAL A 16 7.17 -3.43 2.37
CA VAL A 16 5.98 -2.97 1.65
C VAL A 16 5.72 -3.83 0.41
N ARG A 17 6.75 -4.20 -0.34
CA ARG A 17 6.65 -5.14 -1.47
C ARG A 17 6.09 -6.50 -1.04
N GLN A 18 6.49 -7.02 0.12
CA GLN A 18 5.92 -8.26 0.65
C GLN A 18 4.44 -8.10 0.99
N SER A 19 4.04 -6.96 1.55
CA SER A 19 2.63 -6.66 1.82
C SER A 19 1.81 -6.50 0.54
N ILE A 20 2.36 -5.88 -0.52
CA ILE A 20 1.71 -5.81 -1.84
C ILE A 20 1.55 -7.22 -2.44
N LYS A 21 2.58 -8.07 -2.32
CA LYS A 21 2.47 -9.47 -2.75
C LYS A 21 1.36 -10.19 -2.00
N ARG A 22 1.28 -10.01 -0.67
CA ARG A 22 0.22 -10.55 0.18
C ARG A 22 -1.16 -10.11 -0.28
N LEU A 23 -1.32 -8.83 -0.63
CA LEU A 23 -2.57 -8.28 -1.15
C LEU A 23 -2.98 -8.99 -2.46
N LYS A 24 -2.07 -9.13 -3.43
CA LYS A 24 -2.33 -9.85 -4.68
C LYS A 24 -2.67 -11.32 -4.46
N ASP A 25 -1.99 -11.98 -3.52
CA ASP A 25 -2.28 -13.36 -3.16
C ASP A 25 -3.70 -13.50 -2.57
N LEU A 26 -4.14 -12.53 -1.76
CA LEU A 26 -5.49 -12.49 -1.19
C LEU A 26 -6.57 -12.17 -2.25
N GLU A 27 -6.31 -11.23 -3.16
CA GLU A 27 -7.19 -10.94 -4.31
C GLU A 27 -7.37 -12.20 -5.18
N THR A 28 -6.27 -12.90 -5.48
CA THR A 28 -6.30 -14.14 -6.26
C THR A 28 -7.10 -15.24 -5.54
N GLN A 29 -6.86 -15.45 -4.24
CA GLN A 29 -7.62 -16.41 -3.44
C GLN A 29 -9.11 -16.08 -3.38
N SER A 30 -9.45 -14.78 -3.35
CA SER A 30 -10.85 -14.33 -3.38
C SER A 30 -11.50 -14.59 -4.74
N GLN A 31 -10.76 -14.41 -5.85
CA GLN A 31 -11.26 -14.69 -7.20
C GLN A 31 -11.38 -16.20 -7.49
N ASP A 32 -10.44 -17.01 -7.00
CA ASP A 32 -10.45 -18.48 -7.15
C ASP A 32 -11.56 -19.17 -6.32
N GLY A 33 -12.34 -18.42 -5.54
CA GLY A 33 -13.38 -18.98 -4.67
C GLY A 33 -12.82 -19.77 -3.48
N THR A 34 -11.54 -19.54 -3.12
CA THR A 34 -10.94 -20.18 -1.94
C THR A 34 -11.66 -19.74 -0.65
N PHE A 35 -12.23 -18.54 -0.65
CA PHE A 35 -12.98 -18.02 0.49
C PHE A 35 -14.27 -18.82 0.76
N ASP A 36 -14.85 -19.45 -0.26
CA ASP A 36 -16.05 -20.29 -0.13
C ASP A 36 -15.76 -21.64 0.54
N LYS A 37 -14.50 -22.09 0.52
CA LYS A 37 -14.05 -23.30 1.23
C LYS A 37 -13.70 -23.05 2.69
N LEU A 38 -13.61 -21.79 3.11
CA LEU A 38 -13.28 -21.40 4.48
C LEU A 38 -14.54 -21.27 5.34
N THR A 39 -14.37 -21.30 6.66
CA THR A 39 -15.49 -21.00 7.56
C THR A 39 -15.92 -19.53 7.42
N LYS A 40 -17.20 -19.21 7.64
CA LYS A 40 -17.71 -17.82 7.57
C LYS A 40 -16.87 -16.82 8.37
N LYS A 41 -16.31 -17.26 9.51
CA LYS A 41 -15.44 -16.44 10.35
C LYS A 41 -14.09 -16.16 9.68
N GLU A 42 -13.47 -17.17 9.09
CA GLU A 42 -12.19 -17.03 8.39
C GLU A 42 -12.32 -16.22 7.10
N ALA A 43 -13.38 -16.46 6.33
CA ALA A 43 -13.70 -15.68 5.13
C ALA A 43 -13.87 -14.19 5.46
N LEU A 44 -14.60 -13.88 6.56
CA LEU A 44 -14.76 -12.50 7.02
C LEU A 44 -13.43 -11.86 7.44
N MET A 45 -12.57 -12.60 8.15
CA MET A 45 -11.26 -12.11 8.56
C MET A 45 -10.36 -11.81 7.35
N ARG A 46 -10.37 -12.69 6.35
CA ARG A 46 -9.62 -12.51 5.10
C ARG A 46 -10.12 -11.33 4.28
N THR A 47 -11.44 -11.16 4.19
CA THR A 47 -12.05 -10.01 3.50
C THR A 47 -11.65 -8.69 4.16
N ARG A 48 -11.71 -8.61 5.50
CA ARG A 48 -11.26 -7.43 6.24
C ARG A 48 -9.76 -7.15 6.09
N GLU A 49 -8.95 -8.20 6.04
CA GLU A 49 -7.51 -8.08 5.79
C GLU A 49 -7.24 -7.53 4.39
N LEU A 50 -7.94 -8.05 3.38
CA LEU A 50 -7.89 -7.59 2.00
C LEU A 50 -8.31 -6.11 1.91
N ASP A 51 -9.47 -5.74 2.44
CA ASP A 51 -9.96 -4.35 2.42
C ASP A 51 -8.98 -3.40 3.11
N LYS A 52 -8.38 -3.80 4.24
CA LYS A 52 -7.41 -2.97 4.96
C LYS A 52 -6.14 -2.75 4.15
N LEU A 53 -5.64 -3.81 3.50
CA LEU A 53 -4.46 -3.75 2.65
C LEU A 53 -4.76 -2.96 1.37
N GLU A 54 -5.90 -3.16 0.73
CA GLU A 54 -6.34 -2.43 -0.46
C GLU A 54 -6.48 -0.93 -0.15
N ASN A 55 -7.06 -0.58 0.99
CA ASN A 55 -7.19 0.82 1.42
C ASN A 55 -5.84 1.50 1.70
N SER A 56 -4.82 0.74 2.14
CA SER A 56 -3.51 1.30 2.53
C SER A 56 -2.47 1.23 1.40
N LEU A 57 -2.55 0.23 0.54
CA LEU A 57 -1.55 -0.11 -0.48
C LEU A 57 -2.12 -0.08 -1.89
N GLY A 58 -3.43 0.10 -2.07
CA GLY A 58 -4.08 0.11 -3.39
C GLY A 58 -3.50 1.15 -4.34
N GLY A 59 -3.13 2.33 -3.82
CA GLY A 59 -2.48 3.39 -4.63
C GLY A 59 -1.06 3.04 -5.09
N ILE A 60 -0.40 2.08 -4.44
CA ILE A 60 0.97 1.66 -4.74
C ILE A 60 1.08 0.20 -5.21
N LYS A 61 -0.05 -0.50 -5.42
CA LYS A 61 -0.08 -1.94 -5.74
C LYS A 61 0.49 -2.27 -7.13
N ASP A 62 0.44 -1.28 -8.02
CA ASP A 62 0.95 -1.37 -9.38
C ASP A 62 2.40 -0.89 -9.51
N MET A 63 3.01 -0.42 -8.42
CA MET A 63 4.42 -0.07 -8.40
C MET A 63 5.28 -1.35 -8.39
N GLY A 64 5.91 -1.66 -9.52
CA GLY A 64 6.83 -2.80 -9.65
C GLY A 64 8.13 -2.65 -8.86
N GLY A 65 8.44 -1.44 -8.37
CA GLY A 65 9.70 -1.10 -7.73
C GLY A 65 9.64 0.23 -6.98
N LEU A 66 10.80 0.63 -6.45
CA LEU A 66 10.96 1.94 -5.84
C LEU A 66 10.69 3.00 -6.93
N PRO A 67 9.80 3.99 -6.69
CA PRO A 67 9.52 5.00 -7.69
C PRO A 67 10.70 5.95 -7.89
N ASP A 68 10.95 6.35 -9.14
CA ASP A 68 12.00 7.33 -9.50
C ASP A 68 11.59 8.79 -9.21
N ALA A 69 10.28 9.04 -9.05
CA ALA A 69 9.74 10.34 -8.67
C ALA A 69 8.48 10.15 -7.81
N LEU A 70 8.26 11.04 -6.85
CA LEU A 70 7.09 11.03 -5.97
C LEU A 70 6.20 12.24 -6.25
N PHE A 71 4.88 12.03 -6.35
CA PHE A 71 3.90 13.10 -6.41
C PHE A 71 3.06 13.11 -5.13
N VAL A 72 3.19 14.17 -4.33
CA VAL A 72 2.49 14.33 -3.05
C VAL A 72 1.47 15.45 -3.18
N ILE A 73 0.21 15.13 -2.91
CA ILE A 73 -0.89 16.11 -2.85
C ILE A 73 -1.04 16.49 -1.38
N ASP A 74 -0.98 17.80 -1.08
CA ASP A 74 -1.05 18.34 0.29
C ASP A 74 0.20 18.05 1.16
N ALA A 75 1.29 18.76 0.86
CA ALA A 75 2.55 18.73 1.62
C ALA A 75 2.37 18.97 3.13
N ASP A 76 1.41 19.82 3.48
CA ASP A 76 1.22 20.29 4.85
C ASP A 76 0.76 19.13 5.75
N HIS A 77 -0.04 18.20 5.20
CA HIS A 77 -0.44 16.97 5.89
C HIS A 77 0.56 15.82 5.75
N GLU A 78 1.34 15.76 4.66
CA GLU A 78 2.21 14.62 4.31
C GLU A 78 3.73 14.87 4.45
N HIS A 79 4.16 15.68 5.43
CA HIS A 79 5.58 15.96 5.71
C HIS A 79 6.47 14.70 5.88
N ILE A 80 5.91 13.58 6.33
CA ILE A 80 6.63 12.30 6.50
C ILE A 80 7.07 11.74 5.13
N ALA A 81 6.20 11.81 4.13
CA ALA A 81 6.48 11.32 2.78
C ALA A 81 7.64 12.08 2.15
N ILE A 82 7.65 13.41 2.31
CA ILE A 82 8.71 14.30 1.81
C ILE A 82 10.04 13.97 2.50
N LYS A 83 10.03 13.74 3.81
CA LYS A 83 11.23 13.40 4.58
C LYS A 83 11.82 12.06 4.13
N GLU A 84 10.97 11.08 3.84
CA GLU A 84 11.41 9.77 3.34
C GLU A 84 11.95 9.85 1.91
N ALA A 85 11.29 10.61 1.04
CA ALA A 85 11.76 10.86 -0.33
C ALA A 85 13.14 11.54 -0.33
N ASN A 86 13.32 12.58 0.50
CA ASN A 86 14.60 13.26 0.66
C ASN A 86 15.71 12.33 1.17
N ASN A 87 15.40 11.45 2.14
CA ASN A 87 16.36 10.47 2.65
C ASN A 87 16.82 9.46 1.59
N LEU A 88 15.97 9.16 0.61
CA LEU A 88 16.26 8.24 -0.49
C LEU A 88 16.80 8.95 -1.73
N GLY A 89 16.86 10.29 -1.73
CA GLY A 89 17.25 11.09 -2.88
C GLY A 89 16.23 11.07 -4.03
N ILE A 90 14.97 10.71 -3.76
CA ILE A 90 13.91 10.67 -4.76
C ILE A 90 13.37 12.09 -4.93
N PRO A 91 13.44 12.69 -6.13
CA PRO A 91 12.84 14.00 -6.39
C PRO A 91 11.31 13.92 -6.24
N GLY A 92 10.76 14.76 -5.35
CA GLY A 92 9.34 14.88 -5.11
C GLY A 92 8.77 16.18 -5.69
N ILE A 93 7.69 16.09 -6.46
CA ILE A 93 6.86 17.25 -6.82
C ILE A 93 5.70 17.30 -5.83
N CYS A 94 5.57 18.42 -5.12
CA CYS A 94 4.45 18.62 -4.21
C CYS A 94 3.58 19.79 -4.68
N TYR A 95 2.27 19.56 -4.70
CA TYR A 95 1.26 20.58 -4.98
C TYR A 95 0.57 20.98 -3.67
N ARG A 96 0.42 22.29 -3.47
CA ARG A 96 -0.28 22.88 -2.32
C ARG A 96 -1.78 22.92 -2.56
#